data_AF-A0A1F4RLC9-F1
#
_entry.id   AF-A0A1F4RLC9-F1
#
_cell.length_a   1.000
_cell.length_b   1.000
_cell.length_c   1.000
_cell.angle_alpha   90.00
_cell.angle_beta   90.00
_cell.angle_gamma   90.00
#
_symmetry.space_group_name_H-M   'P 1'
#
loop_
_entity.id
_entity.type
_entity.pdbx_description
1 polymer ?
#
loop_
_entity_poly.entity_id
_entity_poly.type
_entity_poly.pdbx_seq_one_letter_code
_entity_poly.pdbx_strand_id
1 'polypeptide(L)' 'MASNVGSSTQKYTVADVRQEAARLLKDQMTGLKEKPLSKIEGIKMEALGRQLADMVLKDMNKI' A
#
# COMPACT_ATOMS: atom_id res chain seq x y z
N MET A 1 -35.36 -11.04 1.76
CA MET A 1 -34.56 -10.85 0.53
C MET A 1 -33.15 -11.30 0.84
N ALA A 2 -32.72 -12.45 0.31
CA ALA A 2 -31.38 -12.98 0.56
C ALA A 2 -30.41 -12.31 -0.42
N SER A 3 -29.62 -11.35 0.08
CA SER A 3 -28.51 -10.80 -0.69
C SER A 3 -27.44 -11.87 -0.79
N ASN A 4 -27.38 -12.51 -1.96
CA ASN A 4 -26.31 -13.38 -2.40
C ASN A 4 -25.01 -12.57 -2.46
N VAL A 5 -24.29 -12.49 -1.34
CA VAL A 5 -22.93 -11.93 -1.31
C VAL A 5 -22.04 -12.99 -1.94
N GLY A 6 -21.99 -13.00 -3.26
CA GLY A 6 -20.95 -13.70 -4.01
C GLY A 6 -19.63 -13.19 -3.48
N SER A 7 -18.96 -14.03 -2.67
CA SER A 7 -17.60 -13.78 -2.20
C SER A 7 -16.68 -13.88 -3.41
N SER A 8 -16.64 -12.83 -4.23
CA SER A 8 -15.59 -12.65 -5.22
C SER A 8 -14.32 -12.46 -4.43
N THR A 9 -13.56 -13.53 -4.21
CA THR A 9 -12.22 -13.46 -3.63
C THR A 9 -11.41 -12.55 -4.54
N GLN A 10 -11.33 -11.26 -4.21
CA GLN A 10 -10.50 -10.32 -4.95
C GLN A 10 -9.06 -10.82 -4.80
N LYS A 11 -8.49 -11.27 -5.91
CA LYS A 11 -7.08 -11.65 -5.97
C LYS A 11 -6.28 -10.36 -5.99
N TYR A 12 -5.73 -9.98 -4.85
CA TYR A 12 -4.78 -8.89 -4.78
C TYR A 12 -3.47 -9.30 -5.46
N THR A 13 -2.99 -8.45 -6.36
CA THR A 13 -1.68 -8.62 -7.00
C THR A 13 -0.59 -7.99 -6.13
N VAL A 14 0.66 -8.37 -6.38
CA VAL A 14 1.84 -7.71 -5.79
C VAL A 14 1.85 -6.21 -6.09
N ALA A 15 1.36 -5.81 -7.27
CA ALA A 15 1.28 -4.40 -7.64
C ALA A 15 0.28 -3.64 -6.75
N ASP A 16 -0.87 -4.24 -6.44
CA ASP A 16 -1.88 -3.64 -5.56
C ASP A 16 -1.33 -3.44 -4.15
N VAL A 17 -0.61 -4.44 -3.61
CA VAL A 17 0.03 -4.35 -2.29
C VAL A 17 1.07 -3.23 -2.25
N ARG A 18 1.89 -3.10 -3.30
CA ARG A 18 2.89 -2.03 -3.40
C ARG A 18 2.25 -0.64 -3.49
N GLN A 19 1.19 -0.49 -4.29
CA GLN A 19 0.47 0.77 -4.42
C GLN A 19 -0.18 1.18 -3.10
N GLU A 20 -0.81 0.24 -2.41
CA GLU A 20 -1.47 0.50 -1.14
C GLU A 20 -0.46 0.87 -0.04
N ALA A 21 0.67 0.17 0.03
CA ALA A 21 1.76 0.52 0.94
C ALA A 21 2.31 1.95 0.69
N ALA A 22 2.52 2.31 -0.58
CA ALA A 22 2.96 3.66 -0.94
C ALA A 22 1.92 4.73 -0.58
N ARG A 23 0.63 4.44 -0.79
CA ARG A 23 -0.49 5.32 -0.43
C ARG A 23 -0.53 5.57 1.08
N LEU A 24 -0.50 4.51 1.88
CA LEU A 24 -0.53 4.60 3.35
C LEU A 24 0.63 5.43 3.90
N LEU A 25 1.85 5.21 3.40
CA LEU A 25 3.01 6.00 3.81
C LEU A 25 2.87 7.48 3.44
N LYS A 26 2.34 7.76 2.24
CA LYS A 26 2.09 9.14 1.79
C LYS A 26 1.06 9.84 2.68
N ASP A 27 -0.02 9.16 3.02
CA ASP A 27 -1.11 9.68 3.84
C ASP A 27 -0.62 9.94 5.28
N GLN A 28 0.10 8.99 5.87
CA GLN A 28 0.71 9.17 7.19
C GLN A 28 1.68 10.35 7.21
N MET A 29 2.57 10.45 6.22
CA MET A 29 3.56 11.53 6.19
C MET A 29 2.93 12.91 5.95
N THR A 30 1.85 12.96 5.17
CA THR A 30 1.08 14.20 4.96
C THR A 30 0.38 14.61 6.26
N GLY A 31 -0.23 13.66 6.98
CA GLY A 31 -0.85 13.89 8.28
C GLY A 31 0.14 14.36 9.34
N LEU A 32 1.34 13.75 9.40
CA LEU A 32 2.40 14.15 10.34
C LEU A 32 2.96 15.55 10.09
N LYS A 33 2.99 15.98 8.84
CA LYS A 33 3.54 17.29 8.47
C LYS A 33 2.49 18.40 8.42
N GLU A 34 1.21 18.04 8.53
CA GLU A 34 0.07 18.94 8.32
C GLU A 34 0.15 19.74 7.01
N LYS A 35 0.87 19.21 6.01
CA LYS A 35 1.07 19.86 4.71
C LYS A 35 1.31 18.82 3.62
N PRO A 36 1.00 19.16 2.35
CA PRO A 36 1.31 18.30 1.22
C PRO A 36 2.81 18.00 1.13
N LEU A 37 3.13 16.77 0.73
CA LEU A 37 4.51 16.38 0.45
C LEU A 37 5.01 17.11 -0.80
N SER A 38 6.26 17.56 -0.74
CA SER A 38 6.99 17.98 -1.92
C SER A 38 7.16 16.81 -2.90
N LYS A 39 7.43 17.12 -4.17
CA LYS A 39 7.63 16.10 -5.21
C LYS A 39 8.72 15.08 -4.85
N ILE A 40 9.82 15.55 -4.25
CA ILE A 40 10.94 14.68 -3.83
C ILE A 40 10.50 13.75 -2.69
N GLU A 41 9.74 14.26 -1.73
CA GLU A 41 9.21 13.46 -0.62
C GLU A 41 8.21 12.42 -1.12
N GLY A 42 7.35 12.77 -2.07
CA GLY A 42 6.44 11.83 -2.72
C GLY A 42 7.18 10.66 -3.37
N ILE A 43 8.25 10.94 -4.13
CA ILE A 43 9.09 9.91 -4.77
C ILE A 43 9.74 9.01 -3.71
N LYS A 44 10.26 9.59 -2.62
CA LYS A 44 10.86 8.83 -1.50
C LYS A 44 9.84 7.94 -0.80
N MET A 45 8.62 8.43 -0.57
CA MET A 45 7.54 7.64 0.04
C MET A 45 7.10 6.49 -0.87
N GLU A 46 7.06 6.71 -2.19
CA GLU A 46 6.74 5.63 -3.14
C GLU A 46 7.82 4.54 -3.13
N ALA A 47 9.10 4.93 -3.12
CA ALA A 47 10.22 3.99 -3.03
C ALA A 47 10.17 3.18 -1.72
N LEU A 48 9.91 3.84 -0.58
CA LEU A 48 9.74 3.19 0.72
C LEU A 48 8.54 2.23 0.72
N GLY A 49 7.41 2.63 0.13
CA GLY A 49 6.21 1.78 0.02
C GLY A 49 6.48 0.49 -0.76
N ARG A 50 7.23 0.59 -1.86
CA ARG A 50 7.67 -0.59 -2.61
C ARG A 50 8.57 -1.50 -1.79
N GLN A 51 9.56 -0.94 -1.08
CA GLN A 51 10.46 -1.73 -0.23
C GLN A 51 9.73 -2.43 0.92
N LEU A 52 8.78 -1.74 1.55
CA LEU A 52 7.96 -2.31 2.62
C LEU A 52 7.09 -3.46 2.10
N ALA A 53 6.40 -3.25 0.98
CA ALA A 53 5.59 -4.28 0.34
C ALA A 53 6.43 -5.50 -0.05
N ASP A 54 7.64 -5.29 -0.60
CA ASP A 54 8.54 -6.38 -0.97
C ASP A 54 9.02 -7.18 0.25
N MET A 55 9.27 -6.52 1.38
CA MET A 55 9.63 -7.17 2.64
C MET A 55 8.47 -8.04 3.15
N VAL A 56 7.25 -7.50 3.19
CA VAL A 56 6.05 -8.23 3.63
C VAL A 56 5.78 -9.42 2.72
N LEU A 57 5.80 -9.23 1.40
CA LEU A 57 5.58 -10.32 0.43
C LEU A 57 6.66 -11.40 0.54
N LYS A 58 7.92 -11.01 0.79
CA LYS A 58 9.01 -11.95 1.01
C LYS A 58 8.79 -12.76 2.29
N ASP A 59 8.32 -12.13 3.37
CA ASP A 59 8.03 -12.85 4.61
C ASP A 59 6.79 -13.74 4.49
N MET A 60 5.78 -13.34 3.73
CA MET A 60 4.63 -14.19 3.40
C MET A 60 5.01 -15.43 2.58
N ASN A 61 6.00 -15.33 1.69
CA ASN A 61 6.49 -16.44 0.87
C ASN A 61 7.50 -17.36 1.60
N LYS A 62 7.94 -17.00 2.82
CA LYS A 62 8.82 -17.84 3.66
C LYS A 62 8.03 -18.75 4.62
N ILE A 63 6.71 -18.61 4.66
CA ILE A 63 5.76 -19.49 5.37
C ILE A 63 5.39 -20.62 4.42
#